data_AF-A0A1V9GB64-F1
#
_entry.id   AF-A0A1V9GB64-F1
#
_cell.length_a   1.000
_cell.length_b   1.000
_cell.length_c   1.000
_cell.angle_alpha   90.00
_cell.angle_beta   90.00
_cell.angle_gamma   90.00
#
_symmetry.space_group_name_H-M   'P 1'
#
loop_
_entity.id
_entity.type
_entity.pdbx_description
1 polymer ?
#
loop_
_entity_poly.entity_id
_entity_poly.type
_entity_poly.pdbx_seq_one_letter_code
_entity_poly.pdbx_strand_id
1 'polypeptide(L)'
;MKRNNIIETVTILYIILFLYTGISKMMEYSVFKEQLASSPVLSPFANIIAILLPLTEILLVLLLIVPRWRLKGLYSSVLLMLSFTIYIIIILSFSDKLPCSCGGAISLLSWQQHLVFNGAFLTLGVWAITLEKQLKNQNRIEWETPTKNEIGTIA
;
A
#
# COMPACT_ATOMS: atom_id res chain seq x y z
N MET A 1 18.93 8.65 11.19
CA MET A 1 17.50 9.03 11.10
C MET A 1 16.73 8.39 12.26
N LYS A 2 15.86 9.13 12.95
CA LYS A 2 14.99 8.53 13.98
C LYS A 2 14.03 7.53 13.30
N ARG A 3 13.75 6.39 13.93
CA ARG A 3 12.88 5.32 13.38
C ARG A 3 11.50 5.84 12.96
N ASN A 4 10.97 6.81 13.71
CA ASN A 4 9.69 7.46 13.41
C ASN A 4 9.68 8.17 12.05
N ASN A 5 10.77 8.85 11.68
CA ASN A 5 10.86 9.57 10.41
C ASN A 5 10.75 8.61 9.22
N ILE A 6 11.38 7.42 9.30
CA ILE A 6 11.32 6.42 8.23
C ILE A 6 9.88 5.94 8.02
N ILE A 7 9.18 5.64 9.11
CA ILE A 7 7.79 5.18 9.04
C ILE A 7 6.89 6.25 8.43
N GLU A 8 7.07 7.52 8.84
CA GLU A 8 6.33 8.65 8.28
C GLU A 8 6.60 8.82 6.79
N THR A 9 7.87 8.78 6.37
CA THR A 9 8.23 8.87 4.95
C THR A 9 7.57 7.76 4.14
N VAL A 10 7.67 6.49 4.58
CA VAL A 10 7.03 5.37 3.87
C VAL A 10 5.51 5.52 3.85
N THR A 11 4.90 5.94 4.95
CA THR A 11 3.45 6.18 5.04
C THR A 11 3.01 7.24 4.03
N ILE A 12 3.74 8.35 3.93
CA ILE A 12 3.46 9.43 2.98
C ILE A 12 3.59 8.94 1.53
N LEU A 13 4.62 8.14 1.21
CA LEU A 13 4.79 7.57 -0.12
C LEU A 13 3.58 6.69 -0.52
N TYR A 14 3.10 5.84 0.40
CA TYR A 14 1.89 5.04 0.17
C TYR A 14 0.64 5.90 0.00
N ILE A 15 0.49 6.98 0.79
CA ILE A 15 -0.63 7.92 0.67
C ILE A 15 -0.64 8.56 -0.72
N ILE A 16 0.49 9.11 -1.15
CA ILE A 16 0.60 9.77 -2.46
C ILE A 16 0.27 8.78 -3.58
N LEU A 17 0.84 7.57 -3.50
CA LEU A 17 0.61 6.53 -4.49
C LEU A 17 -0.88 6.17 -4.60
N PHE A 18 -1.51 5.73 -3.51
CA PHE A 18 -2.90 5.28 -3.56
C PHE A 18 -3.89 6.40 -3.84
N LEU A 19 -3.61 7.62 -3.38
CA LEU A 19 -4.45 8.77 -3.70
C LEU A 19 -4.41 9.06 -5.20
N TYR A 20 -3.21 9.09 -5.79
CA TYR A 20 -3.05 9.33 -7.22
C TYR A 20 -3.66 8.20 -8.07
N THR A 21 -3.41 6.94 -7.71
CA THR A 21 -3.99 5.80 -8.45
C THR A 21 -5.50 5.71 -8.28
N GLY A 22 -6.03 6.00 -7.10
CA GLY A 22 -7.47 5.94 -6.82
C GLY A 22 -8.23 7.01 -7.57
N ILE A 23 -7.75 8.26 -7.52
CA ILE A 23 -8.37 9.38 -8.24
C ILE A 23 -8.31 9.15 -9.75
N SER A 24 -7.16 8.76 -10.30
CA SER A 24 -7.03 8.53 -11.75
C SER A 24 -7.97 7.43 -12.25
N LYS A 25 -8.12 6.32 -11.51
CA LYS A 25 -9.09 5.26 -11.85
C LYS A 25 -10.55 5.70 -11.75
N MET A 26 -10.88 6.60 -10.81
CA MET A 26 -12.23 7.14 -10.70
C MET A 26 -12.56 8.12 -11.83
N MET A 27 -11.61 8.98 -12.20
CA MET A 27 -11.77 9.93 -13.31
C MET A 27 -11.88 9.22 -14.66
N GLU A 28 -11.06 8.18 -14.87
CA GLU A 28 -11.02 7.39 -16.10
C GLU A 28 -11.76 6.04 -15.93
N TYR A 29 -12.90 6.03 -15.25
CA TYR A 29 -13.62 4.80 -14.90
C TYR A 29 -13.94 3.91 -16.11
N SER A 30 -14.39 4.49 -17.22
CA SER A 30 -14.71 3.74 -18.45
C SER A 30 -13.48 3.03 -19.00
N VAL A 31 -12.36 3.75 -19.11
CA VAL A 31 -11.07 3.24 -19.58
C VAL A 31 -10.55 2.15 -18.65
N PHE A 32 -10.60 2.37 -17.33
CA PHE A 32 -10.17 1.38 -16.34
C PHE A 32 -11.01 0.10 -16.41
N LYS A 33 -12.34 0.23 -16.55
CA LYS A 33 -13.25 -0.90 -16.71
C LYS A 33 -12.97 -1.69 -18.00
N GLU A 34 -12.74 -1.00 -19.12
CA GLU A 34 -12.39 -1.67 -20.39
C GLU A 34 -11.05 -2.42 -20.32
N GLN A 35 -10.07 -1.88 -19.59
CA GLN A 35 -8.81 -2.58 -19.35
C GLN A 35 -9.00 -3.85 -18.53
N LEU A 36 -9.82 -3.79 -17.48
CA LEU A 36 -10.18 -4.96 -16.70
C LEU A 36 -10.93 -6.00 -17.56
N ALA A 37 -11.83 -5.55 -18.42
CA ALA A 37 -12.59 -6.41 -19.34
C ALA A 37 -11.71 -7.08 -20.40
N SER A 38 -10.62 -6.43 -20.79
CA SER A 38 -9.63 -6.94 -21.76
C SER A 38 -8.68 -7.99 -21.16
N SER A 39 -8.59 -8.07 -19.83
CA SER A 39 -7.81 -9.09 -19.13
C SER A 39 -8.63 -10.37 -18.99
N PRO A 40 -8.19 -11.52 -19.55
CA PRO A 40 -8.95 -12.78 -19.48
C PRO A 40 -9.26 -13.20 -18.04
N VAL A 41 -8.37 -12.89 -17.10
CA VAL A 41 -8.51 -13.26 -15.68
C VAL A 41 -9.49 -12.34 -14.94
N LEU A 42 -9.55 -11.06 -15.28
CA LEU A 42 -10.37 -10.06 -14.57
C LEU A 42 -11.69 -9.73 -15.27
N SER A 43 -11.85 -10.12 -16.54
CA SER A 43 -13.04 -9.81 -17.34
C SER A 43 -14.37 -10.14 -16.65
N PRO A 44 -14.54 -11.32 -15.99
CA PRO A 44 -15.79 -11.65 -15.29
C PRO A 44 -16.09 -10.72 -14.10
N PHE A 45 -15.04 -10.15 -13.50
CA PHE A 45 -15.12 -9.32 -12.30
C PHE A 45 -14.91 -7.83 -12.59
N ALA A 46 -14.78 -7.44 -13.88
CA ALA A 46 -14.37 -6.10 -14.28
C ALA A 46 -15.27 -5.00 -13.68
N ASN A 47 -16.59 -5.19 -13.69
CA ASN A 47 -17.54 -4.24 -13.09
C ASN A 47 -17.33 -4.06 -11.58
N ILE A 48 -17.12 -5.16 -10.86
CA ILE A 48 -16.99 -5.15 -9.40
C ILE A 48 -15.65 -4.52 -9.01
N ILE A 49 -14.57 -4.95 -9.67
CA ILE A 49 -13.21 -4.45 -9.39
C ILE A 49 -13.08 -2.98 -9.79
N ALA A 50 -13.72 -2.54 -10.89
CA ALA A 50 -13.71 -1.15 -11.33
C ALA A 50 -14.22 -0.17 -10.26
N ILE A 51 -15.12 -0.64 -9.38
CA ILE A 51 -15.71 0.16 -8.29
C ILE A 51 -14.96 -0.09 -6.97
N LEU A 52 -14.76 -1.36 -6.59
CA LEU A 52 -14.20 -1.69 -5.29
C LEU A 52 -12.73 -1.31 -5.17
N LEU A 53 -11.97 -1.39 -6.26
CA LEU A 53 -10.53 -1.14 -6.20
C LEU A 53 -10.21 0.33 -5.90
N PRO A 54 -10.74 1.32 -6.65
CA PRO A 54 -10.48 2.73 -6.34
C PRO A 54 -11.00 3.11 -4.95
N LEU A 55 -12.17 2.59 -4.54
CA LEU A 55 -12.71 2.81 -3.19
C LEU A 55 -11.77 2.27 -2.10
N THR A 56 -11.19 1.09 -2.31
CA THR A 56 -10.22 0.50 -1.38
C THR A 56 -8.95 1.35 -1.30
N GLU A 57 -8.45 1.85 -2.43
CA GLU A 57 -7.28 2.74 -2.48
C GLU A 57 -7.52 4.03 -1.67
N ILE A 58 -8.67 4.68 -1.84
CA ILE A 58 -9.04 5.86 -1.05
C ILE A 58 -9.23 5.52 0.44
N LEU A 59 -9.84 4.38 0.76
CA LEU A 59 -9.99 3.94 2.15
C LEU A 59 -8.63 3.71 2.83
N LEU A 60 -7.64 3.13 2.11
CA LEU A 60 -6.29 2.95 2.64
C LEU A 60 -5.61 4.29 2.95
N VAL A 61 -5.80 5.31 2.11
CA VAL A 61 -5.31 6.66 2.38
C VAL A 61 -5.85 7.18 3.72
N LEU A 62 -7.16 7.04 3.96
CA LEU A 62 -7.78 7.45 5.22
C LEU A 62 -7.21 6.68 6.42
N LEU A 63 -6.98 5.37 6.28
CA LEU A 63 -6.38 4.54 7.33
C LEU A 63 -4.94 4.93 7.65
N LEU A 64 -4.15 5.31 6.64
CA LEU A 64 -2.74 5.70 6.80
C LEU A 64 -2.56 7.08 7.41
N ILE A 65 -3.48 8.01 7.15
CA ILE A 65 -3.45 9.38 7.71
C ILE A 65 -3.64 9.34 9.22
N VAL A 66 -4.53 8.49 9.73
CA VAL A 66 -4.83 8.45 11.17
C VAL A 66 -3.79 7.61 11.92
N PRO A 67 -2.95 8.19 12.83
CA PRO A 67 -1.85 7.47 13.47
C PRO A 67 -2.29 6.22 14.24
N ARG A 68 -3.50 6.25 14.84
CA ARG A 68 -4.10 5.11 15.55
C ARG A 68 -4.31 3.89 14.64
N TRP A 69 -4.64 4.12 13.37
CA TRP A 69 -4.94 3.09 12.38
C TRP A 69 -3.77 2.79 11.44
N ARG A 70 -2.69 3.58 11.49
CA ARG A 70 -1.52 3.48 10.62
C ARG A 70 -0.98 2.06 10.48
N LEU A 71 -0.78 1.32 11.58
CA LEU A 71 -0.29 -0.07 11.49
C LEU A 71 -1.23 -0.99 10.71
N LYS A 72 -2.55 -0.86 10.90
CA LYS A 72 -3.55 -1.62 10.12
C LYS A 72 -3.56 -1.17 8.66
N GLY A 73 -3.46 0.14 8.42
CA GLY A 73 -3.29 0.72 7.10
C GLY A 73 -2.10 0.14 6.36
N LEU A 74 -0.90 0.14 6.98
CA LEU A 74 0.32 -0.43 6.39
C LEU A 74 0.17 -1.91 6.03
N TYR A 75 -0.47 -2.71 6.90
CA TYR A 75 -0.77 -4.11 6.60
C TYR A 75 -1.65 -4.27 5.36
N SER A 76 -2.76 -3.52 5.31
CA SER A 76 -3.67 -3.58 4.17
C SER A 76 -3.03 -3.02 2.89
N SER A 77 -2.17 -2.01 3.00
CA SER A 77 -1.37 -1.48 1.89
C SER A 77 -0.42 -2.51 1.31
N VAL A 78 0.31 -3.24 2.16
CA VAL A 78 1.21 -4.33 1.73
C VAL A 78 0.42 -5.45 1.08
N LEU A 79 -0.74 -5.82 1.64
CA LEU A 79 -1.60 -6.86 1.06
C LEU A 79 -2.13 -6.46 -0.32
N LEU A 80 -2.57 -5.21 -0.47
CA LEU A 80 -3.06 -4.71 -1.76
C LEU A 80 -1.91 -4.65 -2.78
N MET A 81 -0.74 -4.15 -2.37
CA MET A 81 0.46 -4.10 -3.22
C MET A 81 0.89 -5.50 -3.68
N LEU A 82 0.88 -6.48 -2.76
CA LEU A 82 1.17 -7.87 -3.08
C LEU A 82 0.18 -8.45 -4.10
N SER A 83 -1.11 -8.15 -3.94
CA SER A 83 -2.15 -8.59 -4.88
C SER A 83 -1.91 -8.04 -6.28
N PHE A 84 -1.51 -6.76 -6.40
CA PHE A 84 -1.12 -6.18 -7.69
C PHE A 84 0.13 -6.84 -8.28
N THR A 85 1.15 -7.11 -7.47
CA THR A 85 2.36 -7.82 -7.90
C THR A 85 2.03 -9.23 -8.43
N ILE A 86 1.22 -10.00 -7.69
CA ILE A 86 0.80 -11.35 -8.10
C ILE A 86 0.04 -11.29 -9.43
N TYR A 87 -0.89 -10.35 -9.58
CA TYR A 87 -1.64 -10.16 -10.82
C TYR A 87 -0.71 -9.90 -12.03
N ILE A 88 0.27 -9.01 -11.88
CA ILE A 88 1.24 -8.72 -12.95
C ILE A 88 2.06 -9.96 -13.31
N ILE A 89 2.53 -10.72 -12.32
CA ILE A 89 3.28 -11.96 -12.54
C ILE A 89 2.44 -12.97 -13.33
N ILE A 90 1.17 -13.15 -12.98
CA ILE A 90 0.26 -14.06 -13.67
C ILE A 90 0.11 -13.64 -15.14
N ILE A 91 -0.16 -12.35 -15.41
CA ILE A 91 -0.30 -11.89 -16.80
C ILE A 91 0.99 -12.09 -17.60
N LEU A 92 2.15 -11.74 -17.03
CA LEU A 92 3.44 -11.90 -17.69
C LEU A 92 3.80 -13.37 -17.97
N SER A 93 3.28 -14.30 -17.16
CA SER A 93 3.59 -15.73 -17.29
C SER A 93 2.64 -16.46 -18.25
N PHE A 94 1.39 -16.01 -18.38
CA PHE A 94 0.33 -16.74 -19.10
C PHE A 94 -0.20 -16.05 -20.36
N SER A 95 0.18 -14.80 -20.64
CA SER A 95 -0.37 -14.05 -21.78
C SER A 95 0.66 -13.84 -22.89
N ASP A 96 0.44 -14.47 -24.05
CA ASP A 96 1.27 -14.25 -25.26
C ASP A 96 1.13 -12.82 -25.81
N LYS A 97 0.05 -12.12 -25.48
CA LYS A 97 -0.21 -10.72 -25.83
C LYS A 97 -0.57 -9.94 -24.58
N LEU A 98 0.26 -8.96 -24.24
CA LEU A 98 0.01 -8.09 -23.10
C LEU A 98 -1.12 -7.11 -23.43
N PRO A 99 -2.10 -6.90 -22.53
CA PRO A 99 -3.13 -5.90 -22.73
C PRO A 99 -2.49 -4.50 -22.78
N CYS A 100 -3.06 -3.60 -23.59
CA CYS A 100 -2.50 -2.25 -23.73
C CYS A 100 -2.58 -1.50 -22.40
N SER A 101 -1.48 -0.84 -22.01
CA SER A 101 -1.36 -0.09 -20.76
C SER A 101 -2.03 1.30 -20.84
N CYS A 102 -3.21 1.38 -21.45
CA CYS A 102 -3.77 2.63 -21.96
C CYS A 102 -4.55 3.47 -20.92
N GLY A 103 -4.19 3.47 -19.63
CA GLY A 103 -4.96 4.28 -18.67
C GLY A 103 -4.49 4.27 -17.22
N GLY A 104 -4.83 5.37 -16.55
CA GLY A 104 -4.47 5.67 -15.18
C GLY A 104 -3.01 6.09 -14.95
N ALA A 105 -2.69 6.29 -13.66
CA ALA A 105 -1.44 6.78 -13.07
C ALA A 105 -0.10 6.30 -13.68
N ILE A 106 -0.08 5.23 -14.47
CA ILE A 106 1.15 4.55 -14.88
C ILE A 106 1.10 4.04 -16.34
N SER A 107 0.39 4.77 -17.20
CA SER A 107 0.41 4.53 -18.66
C SER A 107 1.81 4.67 -19.30
N LEU A 108 2.78 5.24 -18.56
CA LEU A 108 4.17 5.43 -18.99
C LEU A 108 5.14 4.29 -18.60
N LEU A 109 4.81 3.39 -17.67
CA LEU A 109 5.73 2.30 -17.28
C LEU A 109 5.44 1.01 -18.04
N SER A 110 6.50 0.29 -18.41
CA SER A 110 6.40 -1.09 -18.89
C SER A 110 6.01 -2.04 -17.76
N TRP A 111 5.35 -3.16 -18.09
CA TRP A 111 4.93 -4.18 -17.11
C TRP A 111 6.05 -4.65 -16.18
N GLN A 112 7.29 -4.72 -16.67
CA GLN A 112 8.47 -5.07 -15.87
C GLN A 112 8.85 -3.95 -14.90
N GLN A 113 8.78 -2.69 -15.32
CA GLN A 113 9.02 -1.54 -14.45
C GLN A 113 7.96 -1.45 -13.35
N HIS A 114 6.70 -1.73 -13.67
CA HIS A 114 5.62 -1.85 -12.69
C HIS A 114 5.91 -2.93 -11.64
N LEU A 115 6.42 -4.09 -12.07
CA LEU A 115 6.77 -5.17 -11.15
C LEU A 115 7.88 -4.75 -10.18
N VAL A 116 8.92 -4.08 -10.67
CA VAL A 116 10.01 -3.53 -9.85
C VAL A 116 9.48 -2.46 -8.89
N PHE A 117 8.63 -1.56 -9.38
CA PHE A 117 8.02 -0.51 -8.57
C PHE A 117 7.19 -1.09 -7.42
N ASN A 118 6.29 -2.03 -7.70
CA ASN A 118 5.48 -2.69 -6.68
C ASN A 118 6.35 -3.49 -5.70
N GLY A 119 7.40 -4.16 -6.18
CA GLY A 119 8.37 -4.87 -5.34
C GLY A 119 9.09 -3.93 -4.37
N ALA A 120 9.53 -2.76 -4.84
CA ALA A 120 10.13 -1.74 -3.99
C ALA A 120 9.16 -1.27 -2.89
N PHE A 121 7.92 -0.93 -3.24
CA PHE A 121 6.91 -0.54 -2.26
C PHE A 121 6.60 -1.66 -1.27
N LEU A 122 6.53 -2.92 -1.72
CA LEU A 122 6.30 -4.08 -0.86
C LEU A 122 7.39 -4.19 0.21
N THR A 123 8.67 -4.11 -0.18
CA THR A 123 9.79 -4.18 0.77
C THR A 123 9.79 -3.01 1.76
N LEU A 124 9.52 -1.78 1.29
CA LEU A 124 9.38 -0.61 2.15
C LEU A 124 8.24 -0.74 3.15
N GLY A 125 7.10 -1.27 2.71
CA GLY A 125 5.93 -1.49 3.56
C GLY A 125 6.19 -2.51 4.66
N VAL A 126 6.81 -3.65 4.32
CA VAL A 126 7.22 -4.66 5.31
C VAL A 126 8.20 -4.06 6.31
N TRP A 127 9.18 -3.28 5.84
CA TRP A 127 10.14 -2.63 6.73
C TRP A 127 9.46 -1.64 7.68
N ALA A 128 8.56 -0.79 7.17
CA ALA A 128 7.80 0.15 7.99
C ALA A 128 6.94 -0.56 9.05
N ILE A 129 6.30 -1.69 8.71
CA ILE A 129 5.53 -2.51 9.67
C ILE A 129 6.43 -3.03 10.80
N THR A 130 7.62 -3.54 10.48
CA THR A 130 8.54 -4.05 11.51
C THR A 130 9.00 -2.95 12.45
N LEU A 131 9.29 -1.75 11.94
CA LEU A 131 9.69 -0.60 12.74
C LEU A 131 8.54 -0.08 13.61
N GLU A 132 7.33 0.04 13.06
CA GLU A 132 6.13 0.49 13.77
C GLU A 132 5.78 -0.45 14.94
N LYS A 133 5.91 -1.77 14.73
CA LYS A 133 5.74 -2.77 15.80
C LYS A 133 6.76 -2.60 16.92
N GLN A 134 8.04 -2.39 16.58
CA GLN A 134 9.09 -2.19 17.58
C GLN A 134 8.85 -0.93 18.40
N LEU A 135 8.45 0.18 17.77
CA LEU A 135 8.11 1.42 18.48
C LEU A 135 6.91 1.24 19.41
N LYS A 136 5.84 0.59 18.95
CA LYS A 136 4.69 0.28 19.81
C LYS A 136 5.05 -0.61 20.99
N ASN A 137 5.97 -1.56 20.79
CA ASN A 137 6.42 -2.44 21.87
C ASN A 137 7.32 -1.72 22.88
N GLN A 138 8.20 -0.83 22.42
CA GLN A 138 9.02 0.02 23.30
C GLN A 138 8.16 0.95 24.16
N ASN A 139 7.22 1.67 23.53
CA ASN A 139 6.25 2.48 24.25
C ASN A 139 5.41 1.65 25.22
N ARG A 140 5.19 0.36 24.92
CA ARG A 140 4.48 -0.55 25.82
C ARG A 140 5.28 -0.87 27.07
N ILE A 141 6.54 -1.28 26.90
CA ILE A 141 7.40 -1.65 28.01
C ILE A 141 7.60 -0.47 28.96
N GLU A 142 7.76 0.75 28.42
CA GLU A 142 7.98 1.95 29.23
C GLU A 142 6.83 2.28 30.19
N TRP A 143 5.57 1.99 29.84
CA TRP A 143 4.45 2.16 30.78
C TRP A 143 4.32 0.99 31.78
N GLU A 144 4.77 -0.21 31.42
CA GLU A 144 4.74 -1.39 32.31
C GLU A 144 5.83 -1.35 33.37
N THR A 145 6.94 -0.65 33.12
CA THR A 145 7.98 -0.36 34.12
C THR A 145 7.78 1.04 34.72
N PRO A 146 7.02 1.21 35.81
CA PRO A 146 7.02 2.47 36.54
C PRO A 146 8.46 2.74 36.98
N THR A 147 8.98 3.90 36.58
CA THR A 147 10.33 4.37 36.85
C THR A 147 10.67 4.22 38.34
N LYS A 148 11.52 3.23 38.68
CA LYS A 148 12.15 3.10 40.00
C LYS A 148 13.17 4.22 40.31
N ASN A 149 13.05 5.38 39.68
CA ASN A 149 14.06 6.46 39.74
C ASN A 149 13.58 7.72 40.49
N GLU A 150 12.43 7.70 41.17
CA GLU A 150 12.00 8.79 42.06
C GLU A 150 11.99 8.43 43.56
N ILE A 151 12.37 7.21 43.94
CA ILE A 151 12.38 6.78 45.36
C ILE A 151 13.79 6.87 46.01
N GLY A 152 14.80 7.32 45.26
CA GLY A 152 16.21 7.34 45.71
C GLY A 152 16.74 8.66 46.30
N THR A 153 15.93 9.71 46.40
CA THR A 153 16.41 11.07 46.81
C THR A 153 15.85 11.52 48.16
N ILE A 154 15.27 10.61 48.94
CA ILE A 154 14.80 10.89 50.31
C ILE A 154 15.32 9.78 51.25
N ALA A 155 16.65 9.72 51.43
CA ALA A 155 17.29 8.98 52.51
C ALA A 155 18.56 9.71 52.92
#